data_AF-A0A8J5MXZ4-F1
#
_entry.id   AF-A0A8J5MXZ4-F1
#
_cell.length_a   1.000
_cell.length_b   1.000
_cell.length_c   1.000
_cell.angle_alpha   90.00
_cell.angle_beta   90.00
_cell.angle_gamma   90.00
#
_symmetry.space_group_name_H-M   'P 1'
#
loop_
_entity.id
_entity.type
_entity.pdbx_description
1 polymer ?
#
loop_
_entity_poly.entity_id
_entity_poly.type
_entity_poly.pdbx_seq_one_letter_code
_entity_poly.pdbx_strand_id
1 'polypeptide(L)'
;MSDDKKDSIHWVLPKLQGAPPQGVCLNDYAPFVINKVVNKDCRRGRAYWKRKNENKIKEEIVDNPDPMEPPKKKRKPYRTIKSDCPAKMSIRTIKAYPDFAVAAETSKKIKGKFARMLKQAIINGEVEGEERYVVAISRAGHHQNHQNEMSEERVLPVHPDIVEYITKLVTQDDITSPKAIKSLVTQFSRENFRIGETSNGDRCFFPILKDIRTILRRIICNMQTSKFCQVTLEEDAKVLTHEREPEQKIFVSSETRRIIDDNVDNRADEKHFFGMSDGYLTLHFIQETSDEGNVATHIISAQDIKAELENVTEIQTLPDLSEDIDSVSTDRFKLLTALEQAVQQVTEVNNPQALKEALRCVEQASVVLESSLNKQ
;
A
#
# COMPACT_ATOMS: atom_id res chain seq x y z
N MET A 1 21.28 25.28 -24.72
CA MET A 1 20.51 25.01 -25.96
C MET A 1 19.42 24.04 -25.57
N SER A 2 18.22 24.57 -25.29
CA SER A 2 17.02 23.75 -25.13
C SER A 2 16.83 22.98 -26.44
N ASP A 3 16.74 21.65 -26.35
CA ASP A 3 16.31 20.85 -27.48
C ASP A 3 14.95 21.38 -27.94
N ASP A 4 14.94 22.16 -29.01
CA ASP A 4 13.75 22.49 -29.80
C ASP A 4 13.22 21.17 -30.39
N LYS A 5 12.62 20.35 -29.52
CA LYS A 5 11.75 19.27 -29.94
C LYS A 5 10.62 19.96 -30.67
N LYS A 6 10.75 20.01 -32.00
CA LYS A 6 9.74 20.56 -32.90
C LYS A 6 8.40 19.98 -32.48
N ASP A 7 7.53 20.82 -31.92
CA ASP A 7 6.14 20.49 -31.63
C ASP A 7 5.45 20.19 -32.97
N SER A 8 5.56 18.93 -33.39
CA SER A 8 4.93 18.44 -34.58
C SER A 8 3.45 18.29 -34.28
N ILE A 9 2.63 19.05 -35.00
CA ILE A 9 1.19 18.90 -34.96
C ILE A 9 0.81 17.64 -35.72
N HIS A 10 0.07 16.78 -35.06
CA HIS A 10 -0.42 15.52 -35.60
C HIS A 10 -1.94 15.56 -35.75
N TRP A 11 -2.43 14.90 -36.80
CA TRP A 11 -3.86 14.62 -37.02
C TRP A 11 -4.19 13.13 -36.80
N VAL A 12 -3.16 12.29 -36.84
CA VAL A 12 -3.24 10.84 -36.66
C VAL A 12 -2.08 10.45 -35.77
N LEU A 13 -2.33 9.58 -34.79
CA LEU A 13 -1.27 9.13 -33.90
C LEU A 13 -0.19 8.40 -34.71
N PRO A 14 1.07 8.83 -34.65
CA PRO A 14 2.15 8.11 -35.31
C PRO A 14 2.21 6.69 -34.78
N LYS A 15 2.51 5.72 -35.65
CA LYS A 15 2.67 4.32 -35.26
C LYS A 15 3.75 4.21 -34.18
N LEU A 16 3.45 3.51 -33.08
CA LEU A 16 4.50 3.14 -32.12
C LEU A 16 5.42 2.13 -32.78
N GLN A 17 6.73 2.37 -32.67
CA GLN A 17 7.72 1.32 -32.98
C GLN A 17 7.46 0.12 -32.05
N GLY A 18 7.15 -1.03 -32.64
CA GLY A 18 6.94 -2.28 -31.92
C GLY A 18 5.52 -2.54 -31.39
N ALA A 19 4.55 -1.63 -31.60
CA ALA A 19 3.14 -1.93 -31.36
C ALA A 19 2.46 -2.36 -32.67
N PRO A 20 1.48 -3.27 -32.64
CA PRO A 20 0.67 -3.58 -33.82
C PRO A 20 0.03 -2.29 -34.37
N PRO A 21 -0.13 -2.19 -35.70
CA PRO A 21 -0.57 -0.96 -36.37
C PRO A 21 -2.03 -0.66 -36.02
N GLN A 22 -2.25 0.08 -34.94
CA GLN A 22 -3.51 0.77 -34.70
C GLN A 22 -3.22 2.26 -34.81
N GLY A 23 -3.42 2.80 -36.00
CA GLY A 23 -3.53 4.25 -36.19
C GLY A 23 -4.81 4.69 -35.52
N VAL A 24 -4.75 4.96 -34.22
CA VAL A 24 -5.89 5.49 -33.48
C VAL A 24 -6.05 6.93 -33.95
N CYS A 25 -7.12 7.21 -34.67
CA CYS A 25 -7.59 8.57 -34.88
C CYS A 25 -8.41 8.95 -33.63
N LEU A 26 -8.21 10.16 -33.11
CA LEU A 26 -9.16 10.69 -32.13
C LEU A 26 -10.49 10.89 -32.86
N ASN A 27 -11.60 10.52 -32.23
CA ASN A 27 -12.93 10.52 -32.87
C ASN A 27 -13.38 11.92 -33.32
N ASP A 28 -12.79 12.97 -32.75
CA ASP A 28 -13.12 14.37 -33.00
C ASP A 28 -12.29 15.01 -34.12
N TYR A 29 -11.36 14.27 -34.72
CA TYR A 29 -10.46 14.77 -35.77
C TYR A 29 -9.70 16.04 -35.38
N ALA A 30 -9.55 16.32 -34.08
CA ALA A 30 -8.83 17.49 -33.60
C ALA A 30 -7.31 17.32 -33.83
N PRO A 31 -6.59 18.37 -34.23
CA PRO A 31 -5.14 18.35 -34.24
C PRO A 31 -4.61 18.33 -32.80
N PHE A 32 -3.47 17.68 -32.59
CA PHE A 32 -2.86 17.55 -31.27
C PHE A 32 -1.33 17.57 -31.32
N VAL A 33 -0.72 17.93 -30.20
CA VAL A 33 0.72 17.83 -29.93
C VAL A 33 0.95 16.71 -28.92
N ILE A 34 2.02 15.92 -29.10
CA ILE A 34 2.38 14.85 -28.16
C ILE A 34 3.36 15.43 -27.14
N ASN A 35 2.90 15.65 -25.92
CA ASN A 35 3.72 16.23 -24.86
C ASN A 35 4.67 15.19 -24.25
N LYS A 36 4.14 14.00 -23.98
CA LYS A 36 4.89 12.96 -23.26
C LYS A 36 4.50 11.56 -23.74
N VAL A 37 5.47 10.68 -23.85
CA VAL A 37 5.25 9.25 -24.10
C VAL A 37 5.89 8.45 -22.98
N VAL A 38 5.08 7.69 -22.26
CA VAL A 38 5.52 6.79 -21.19
C VAL A 38 5.24 5.36 -21.61
N ASN A 39 6.29 4.53 -21.66
CA ASN A 39 6.15 3.10 -21.90
C ASN A 39 6.26 2.36 -20.57
N LYS A 40 5.32 1.45 -20.31
CA LYS A 40 5.36 0.53 -19.17
C LYS A 40 5.41 -0.89 -19.70
N ASP A 41 6.29 -1.71 -19.12
CA ASP A 41 6.35 -3.14 -19.43
C ASP A 41 5.20 -3.88 -18.72
N CYS A 42 4.81 -5.04 -19.25
CA CYS A 42 3.92 -5.97 -18.57
C CYS A 42 4.37 -6.23 -17.11
N ARG A 43 3.43 -6.50 -16.20
CA ARG A 43 3.75 -6.91 -14.82
C ARG A 43 4.69 -8.12 -14.80
N ARG A 44 4.48 -9.07 -15.71
CA ARG A 44 5.33 -10.25 -15.95
C ARG A 44 6.43 -10.00 -17.00
N GLY A 45 6.71 -8.73 -17.32
CA GLY A 45 7.78 -8.30 -18.22
C GLY A 45 9.17 -8.63 -17.69
N ARG A 46 10.21 -8.07 -18.32
CA ARG A 46 11.59 -8.35 -17.90
C ARG A 46 11.88 -7.86 -16.49
N ALA A 47 12.63 -8.65 -15.74
CA ALA A 47 13.16 -8.22 -14.46
C ALA A 47 14.23 -7.15 -14.68
N TYR A 48 14.01 -5.93 -14.17
CA TYR A 48 14.94 -4.81 -14.37
C TYR A 48 16.35 -5.13 -13.85
N TRP A 49 16.46 -5.85 -12.72
CA TRP A 49 17.74 -6.27 -12.15
C TRP A 49 18.53 -7.25 -13.02
N LYS A 50 17.87 -8.07 -13.86
CA LYS A 50 18.57 -8.98 -14.77
C LYS A 50 19.36 -8.23 -15.84
N ARG A 51 18.88 -7.07 -16.33
CA ARG A 51 19.61 -6.25 -17.31
C ARG A 51 20.93 -5.73 -16.77
N LYS A 52 20.96 -5.29 -15.51
CA LYS A 52 22.16 -4.73 -14.88
C LYS A 52 23.22 -5.80 -14.63
N ASN A 53 22.80 -7.01 -14.23
CA ASN A 53 23.73 -8.10 -13.95
C ASN A 53 24.19 -8.87 -15.20
N GLU A 54 23.36 -9.04 -16.23
CA GLU A 54 23.81 -9.66 -17.49
C GLU A 54 24.91 -8.86 -18.19
N ASN A 55 24.83 -7.53 -18.15
CA ASN A 55 25.87 -6.68 -18.72
C ASN A 55 27.18 -6.80 -17.92
N LYS A 56 27.09 -6.78 -16.58
CA LYS A 56 28.27 -6.98 -15.71
C LYS A 56 28.93 -8.35 -15.90
N ILE A 57 28.15 -9.42 -16.01
CA ILE A 57 28.69 -10.77 -16.23
C ILE A 57 29.38 -10.87 -17.61
N LYS A 58 28.82 -10.23 -18.64
CA LYS A 58 29.46 -10.19 -19.96
C LYS A 58 30.75 -9.37 -19.97
N GLU A 59 30.83 -8.31 -19.18
CA GLU A 59 32.04 -7.52 -18.99
C GLU A 59 33.11 -8.33 -18.23
N GLU A 60 32.75 -8.99 -17.12
CA GLU A 60 33.69 -9.82 -16.34
C GLU A 60 34.24 -11.05 -17.09
N ILE A 61 33.42 -11.70 -17.95
CA ILE A 61 33.86 -12.86 -18.74
C ILE A 61 34.89 -12.48 -19.81
N VAL A 62 34.91 -11.23 -20.26
CA VAL A 62 35.90 -10.75 -21.24
C VAL A 62 37.26 -10.50 -20.59
N ASP A 63 37.30 -10.20 -19.28
CA ASP A 63 38.52 -9.75 -18.60
C ASP A 63 39.22 -10.81 -17.73
N ASN A 64 38.63 -11.98 -17.44
CA ASN A 64 39.27 -13.01 -16.61
C ASN A 64 38.93 -14.47 -17.02
N PRO A 65 39.81 -15.17 -17.75
CA PRO A 65 39.61 -16.56 -18.15
C PRO A 65 40.23 -17.57 -17.18
N ASP A 66 40.11 -17.39 -15.85
CA ASP A 66 40.68 -18.32 -14.88
C ASP A 66 39.63 -19.35 -14.38
N PRO A 67 39.78 -20.67 -14.65
CA PRO A 67 38.68 -21.63 -14.58
C PRO A 67 38.52 -22.39 -13.24
N MET A 68 39.09 -21.94 -12.11
CA MET A 68 39.25 -22.82 -10.94
C MET A 68 38.33 -22.61 -9.72
N GLU A 69 37.45 -21.60 -9.66
CA GLU A 69 36.55 -21.48 -8.50
C GLU A 69 35.28 -22.36 -8.63
N PRO A 70 35.00 -23.26 -7.66
CA PRO A 70 33.80 -24.06 -7.66
C PRO A 70 32.55 -23.16 -7.50
N PRO A 71 31.49 -23.40 -8.28
CA PRO A 71 30.32 -22.53 -8.30
C PRO A 71 29.65 -22.50 -6.93
N LYS A 72 29.72 -21.34 -6.26
CA LYS A 72 29.02 -21.06 -5.00
C LYS A 72 27.56 -21.48 -5.15
N LYS A 73 27.07 -22.34 -4.24
CA LYS A 73 25.70 -22.88 -4.24
C LYS A 73 24.70 -21.72 -4.33
N LYS A 74 24.14 -21.50 -5.53
CA LYS A 74 23.16 -20.46 -5.77
C LYS A 74 21.92 -20.78 -4.93
N ARG A 75 21.54 -19.88 -4.02
CA ARG A 75 20.25 -19.95 -3.32
C ARG A 75 19.17 -20.17 -4.38
N LYS A 76 18.28 -21.16 -4.15
CA LYS A 76 17.17 -21.44 -5.08
C LYS A 76 16.46 -20.12 -5.37
N PRO A 77 16.42 -19.66 -6.63
CA PRO A 77 15.82 -18.38 -6.92
C PRO A 77 14.35 -18.45 -6.51
N TYR A 78 13.93 -17.54 -5.63
CA TYR A 78 12.51 -17.26 -5.44
C TYR A 78 11.88 -17.15 -6.84
N ARG A 79 10.79 -17.88 -7.10
CA ARG A 79 10.11 -17.82 -8.39
C ARG A 79 9.61 -16.39 -8.59
N THR A 80 10.34 -15.61 -9.38
CA THR A 80 9.97 -14.22 -9.67
C THR A 80 8.76 -14.22 -10.60
N ILE A 81 7.77 -13.36 -10.33
CA ILE A 81 6.59 -13.17 -11.20
C ILE A 81 7.00 -12.68 -12.61
N LYS A 82 8.22 -12.13 -12.76
CA LYS A 82 8.81 -11.67 -14.01
C LYS A 82 9.15 -12.87 -14.89
N SER A 83 8.48 -12.99 -16.02
CA SER A 83 8.62 -14.09 -16.98
C SER A 83 9.14 -13.60 -18.33
N ASP A 84 9.80 -12.45 -18.36
CA ASP A 84 10.37 -11.86 -19.58
C ASP A 84 9.33 -11.68 -20.72
N CYS A 85 8.12 -11.26 -20.35
CA CYS A 85 7.08 -10.91 -21.32
C CYS A 85 7.48 -9.72 -22.20
N PRO A 86 7.31 -9.80 -23.54
CA PRO A 86 7.60 -8.68 -24.44
C PRO A 86 6.48 -7.63 -24.52
N ALA A 87 5.30 -7.91 -23.95
CA ALA A 87 4.17 -6.99 -23.98
C ALA A 87 4.46 -5.69 -23.24
N LYS A 88 4.04 -4.59 -23.88
CA LYS A 88 4.19 -3.22 -23.36
C LYS A 88 2.87 -2.48 -23.47
N MET A 89 2.67 -1.51 -22.58
CA MET A 89 1.66 -0.48 -22.73
C MET A 89 2.35 0.86 -22.94
N SER A 90 1.79 1.69 -23.81
CA SER A 90 2.27 3.04 -24.03
C SER A 90 1.16 4.03 -23.67
N ILE A 91 1.49 4.98 -22.82
CA ILE A 91 0.61 6.08 -22.42
C ILE A 91 1.17 7.34 -23.05
N ARG A 92 0.36 8.00 -23.89
CA ARG A 92 0.71 9.28 -24.49
C ARG A 92 -0.12 10.36 -23.84
N THR A 93 0.55 11.36 -23.29
CA THR A 93 -0.07 12.63 -22.93
C THR A 93 -0.05 13.49 -24.18
N ILE A 94 -1.22 13.87 -24.65
CA ILE A 94 -1.39 14.76 -25.80
C ILE A 94 -2.10 16.04 -25.37
N LYS A 95 -1.83 17.14 -26.07
CA LYS A 95 -2.59 18.39 -25.98
C LYS A 95 -3.37 18.57 -27.27
N ALA A 96 -4.69 18.42 -27.20
CA ALA A 96 -5.61 18.48 -28.33
C ALA A 96 -6.24 19.87 -28.48
N TYR A 97 -6.58 20.27 -29.71
CA TYR A 97 -7.12 21.59 -30.02
C TYR A 97 -8.44 21.44 -30.79
N PRO A 98 -9.56 21.21 -30.10
CA PRO A 98 -10.85 20.91 -30.74
C PRO A 98 -11.36 22.04 -31.64
N ASP A 99 -11.04 23.30 -31.33
CA ASP A 99 -11.43 24.46 -32.15
C ASP A 99 -10.79 24.46 -33.54
N PHE A 100 -9.72 23.69 -33.71
CA PHE A 100 -9.03 23.51 -34.98
C PHE A 100 -9.39 22.16 -35.64
N ALA A 101 -10.44 21.47 -35.19
CA ALA A 101 -10.88 20.21 -35.78
C ALA A 101 -11.30 20.40 -37.25
N VAL A 102 -10.95 19.41 -38.08
CA VAL A 102 -11.18 19.43 -39.52
C VAL A 102 -11.77 18.09 -39.94
N ALA A 103 -12.75 18.11 -40.84
CA ALA A 103 -13.41 16.89 -41.31
C ALA A 103 -12.41 15.84 -41.83
N ALA A 104 -12.73 14.55 -41.60
CA ALA A 104 -11.87 13.41 -41.91
C ALA A 104 -11.28 13.45 -43.33
N GLU A 105 -12.15 13.70 -44.31
CA GLU A 105 -11.92 13.65 -45.76
C GLU A 105 -11.16 14.87 -46.31
N THR A 106 -10.75 15.78 -45.43
CA THR A 106 -10.08 17.00 -45.85
C THR A 106 -8.68 16.75 -46.40
N SER A 107 -8.34 17.44 -47.50
CA SER A 107 -7.06 17.29 -48.19
C SER A 107 -5.85 17.61 -47.30
N LYS A 108 -4.71 16.95 -47.57
CA LYS A 108 -3.44 17.20 -46.87
C LYS A 108 -3.01 18.68 -46.93
N LYS A 109 -3.30 19.38 -48.04
CA LYS A 109 -2.97 20.81 -48.20
C LYS A 109 -3.72 21.67 -47.18
N ILE A 110 -5.01 21.41 -46.97
CA ILE A 110 -5.83 22.13 -45.99
C ILE A 110 -5.38 21.81 -44.57
N LYS A 111 -5.16 20.53 -44.23
CA LYS A 111 -4.60 20.13 -42.92
C LYS A 111 -3.25 20.81 -42.63
N GLY A 112 -2.42 21.00 -43.66
CA GLY A 112 -1.16 21.74 -43.55
C GLY A 112 -1.33 23.25 -43.30
N LYS A 113 -2.37 23.88 -43.88
CA LYS A 113 -2.70 25.29 -43.61
C LYS A 113 -3.19 25.47 -42.17
N PHE A 114 -4.14 24.65 -41.73
CA PHE A 114 -4.65 24.68 -40.35
C PHE A 114 -3.54 24.41 -39.32
N ALA A 115 -2.63 23.47 -39.60
CA ALA A 115 -1.48 23.23 -38.73
C ALA A 115 -0.59 24.48 -38.59
N ARG A 116 -0.36 25.26 -39.65
CA ARG A 116 0.42 26.52 -39.55
C ARG A 116 -0.32 27.57 -38.72
N MET A 117 -1.63 27.71 -38.92
CA MET A 117 -2.46 28.64 -38.15
C MET A 117 -2.45 28.29 -36.67
N LEU A 118 -2.64 27.00 -36.35
CA LEU A 118 -2.57 26.50 -34.98
C LEU A 118 -1.21 26.75 -34.33
N LYS A 119 -0.10 26.54 -35.05
CA LYS A 119 1.24 26.89 -34.52
C LYS A 119 1.34 28.36 -34.15
N GLN A 120 0.83 29.25 -35.00
CA GLN A 120 0.86 30.68 -34.74
C GLN A 120 0.01 31.04 -33.51
N ALA A 121 -1.20 30.49 -33.41
CA ALA A 121 -2.08 30.71 -32.27
C ALA A 121 -1.46 30.22 -30.95
N ILE A 122 -0.76 29.07 -30.97
CA ILE A 122 -0.03 28.55 -29.79
C ILE A 122 1.11 29.50 -29.40
N ILE A 123 1.90 29.98 -30.37
CA ILE A 123 3.02 30.91 -30.12
C ILE A 123 2.51 32.24 -29.55
N ASN A 124 1.38 32.72 -30.06
CA ASN A 124 0.75 33.96 -29.60
C ASN A 124 0.02 33.81 -28.26
N GLY A 125 -0.18 32.58 -27.76
CA GLY A 125 -0.96 32.31 -26.55
C GLY A 125 -2.47 32.52 -26.73
N GLU A 126 -2.97 32.50 -27.96
CA GLU A 126 -4.39 32.75 -28.30
C GLU A 126 -5.28 31.51 -28.07
N VAL A 127 -4.67 30.33 -27.98
CA VAL A 127 -5.40 29.07 -27.85
C VAL A 127 -4.85 28.26 -26.67
N GLU A 128 -5.77 27.77 -25.85
CA GLU A 128 -5.49 26.75 -24.85
C GLU A 128 -5.92 25.38 -25.39
N GLY A 129 -5.11 24.36 -25.16
CA GLY A 129 -5.39 23.00 -25.62
C GLY A 129 -5.77 22.10 -24.46
N GLU A 130 -6.62 21.12 -24.72
CA GLU A 130 -7.08 20.14 -23.75
C GLU A 130 -6.05 19.02 -23.57
N GLU A 131 -5.64 18.75 -22.33
CA GLU A 131 -4.80 17.58 -22.04
C GLU A 131 -5.63 16.29 -22.12
N ARG A 132 -5.16 15.32 -22.88
CA ARG A 132 -5.80 14.00 -23.03
C ARG A 132 -4.78 12.88 -22.92
N TYR A 133 -5.24 11.73 -22.44
CA TYR A 133 -4.42 10.52 -22.31
C TYR A 133 -4.85 9.49 -23.34
N VAL A 134 -3.91 9.07 -24.18
CA VAL A 134 -4.12 7.96 -25.11
C VAL A 134 -3.32 6.76 -24.65
N VAL A 135 -4.03 5.69 -24.29
CA VAL A 135 -3.44 4.44 -23.82
C VAL A 135 -3.51 3.40 -24.91
N ALA A 136 -2.35 2.91 -25.36
CA ALA A 136 -2.27 1.74 -26.23
C ALA A 136 -1.81 0.53 -25.41
N ILE A 137 -2.63 -0.51 -25.41
CA ILE A 137 -2.40 -1.74 -24.65
C ILE A 137 -2.05 -2.86 -25.64
N SER A 138 -1.03 -3.66 -25.32
CA SER A 138 -0.71 -4.87 -26.07
C SER A 138 -1.92 -5.82 -26.11
N ARG A 139 -2.24 -6.36 -27.29
CA ARG A 139 -3.26 -7.41 -27.43
C ARG A 139 -2.83 -8.67 -26.67
N ALA A 140 -3.79 -9.52 -26.31
CA ALA A 140 -3.54 -10.80 -25.63
C ALA A 140 -2.45 -11.64 -26.33
N GLY A 141 -2.46 -11.75 -27.66
CA GLY A 141 -1.45 -12.50 -28.41
C GLY A 141 0.01 -11.98 -28.29
N HIS A 142 0.22 -10.75 -27.82
CA HIS A 142 1.57 -10.19 -27.60
C HIS A 142 2.14 -10.52 -26.22
N HIS A 143 1.33 -11.05 -25.31
CA HIS A 143 1.80 -11.55 -24.03
C HIS A 143 2.37 -12.95 -24.22
N GLN A 144 3.70 -13.03 -24.22
CA GLN A 144 4.45 -14.28 -24.33
C GLN A 144 5.10 -14.62 -22.99
N ASN A 145 5.53 -15.87 -22.83
CA ASN A 145 6.26 -16.39 -21.67
C ASN A 145 5.48 -16.37 -20.34
N HIS A 146 4.19 -16.04 -20.37
CA HIS A 146 3.27 -16.29 -19.28
C HIS A 146 1.89 -16.62 -19.83
N GLN A 147 1.10 -17.33 -19.03
CA GLN A 147 -0.33 -17.45 -19.30
C GLN A 147 -0.94 -16.05 -19.27
N ASN A 148 -1.68 -15.72 -20.32
CA ASN A 148 -2.48 -14.52 -20.34
C ASN A 148 -3.42 -14.56 -19.14
N GLU A 149 -3.29 -13.59 -18.23
CA GLU A 149 -4.21 -13.42 -17.10
C GLU A 149 -5.65 -13.08 -17.54
N MET A 150 -5.93 -13.10 -18.85
CA MET A 150 -7.28 -13.09 -19.41
C MET A 150 -7.93 -14.48 -19.35
N SER A 151 -7.16 -15.59 -19.37
CA SER A 151 -7.69 -16.96 -19.23
C SER A 151 -7.67 -17.46 -17.78
N GLU A 152 -6.80 -16.92 -16.94
CA GLU A 152 -7.02 -16.96 -15.49
C GLU A 152 -8.10 -15.94 -15.20
N GLU A 153 -9.36 -16.34 -15.41
CA GLU A 153 -10.58 -15.76 -14.87
C GLU A 153 -10.23 -14.82 -13.71
N ARG A 154 -10.04 -13.51 -14.00
CA ARG A 154 -9.55 -12.58 -12.98
C ARG A 154 -10.50 -12.75 -11.81
N VAL A 155 -9.98 -13.19 -10.67
CA VAL A 155 -10.70 -13.10 -9.41
C VAL A 155 -10.69 -11.60 -9.14
N LEU A 156 -11.58 -10.88 -9.83
CA LEU A 156 -11.87 -9.51 -9.49
C LEU A 156 -12.30 -9.56 -8.02
N PRO A 157 -11.70 -8.73 -7.16
CA PRO A 157 -12.15 -8.67 -5.78
C PRO A 157 -13.64 -8.37 -5.80
N VAL A 158 -14.40 -9.17 -5.05
CA VAL A 158 -15.84 -8.96 -4.88
C VAL A 158 -16.03 -7.59 -4.23
N HIS A 159 -17.02 -6.84 -4.71
CA HIS A 159 -17.29 -5.48 -4.23
C HIS A 159 -17.48 -5.48 -2.69
N PRO A 160 -16.91 -4.51 -1.95
CA PRO A 160 -16.98 -4.48 -0.48
C PRO A 160 -18.40 -4.62 0.07
N ASP A 161 -19.37 -3.90 -0.47
CA ASP A 161 -20.78 -3.97 -0.04
C ASP A 161 -21.40 -5.35 -0.23
N ILE A 162 -20.97 -6.10 -1.27
CA ILE A 162 -21.41 -7.48 -1.48
C ILE A 162 -20.80 -8.40 -0.42
N VAL A 163 -19.54 -8.18 -0.06
CA VAL A 163 -18.88 -8.91 1.03
C VAL A 163 -19.55 -8.62 2.37
N GLU A 164 -19.89 -7.35 2.64
CA GLU A 164 -20.61 -6.94 3.84
C GLU A 164 -22.01 -7.57 3.88
N TYR A 165 -22.74 -7.55 2.76
CA TYR A 165 -24.04 -8.18 2.67
C TYR A 165 -23.98 -9.70 2.90
N ILE A 166 -23.01 -10.40 2.30
CA ILE A 166 -22.76 -11.82 2.59
C ILE A 166 -22.46 -12.03 4.07
N THR A 167 -21.69 -11.13 4.69
CA THR A 167 -21.38 -11.20 6.11
C THR A 167 -22.64 -11.08 6.96
N LYS A 168 -23.54 -10.13 6.66
CA LYS A 168 -24.85 -9.97 7.33
C LYS A 168 -25.72 -11.23 7.19
N LEU A 169 -25.83 -11.80 5.98
CA LEU A 169 -26.60 -13.03 5.76
C LEU A 169 -26.09 -14.21 6.62
N VAL A 170 -24.78 -14.27 6.88
CA VAL A 170 -24.16 -15.35 7.66
C VAL A 170 -24.28 -15.09 9.16
N THR A 171 -24.08 -13.86 9.61
CA THR A 171 -24.01 -13.53 11.05
C THR A 171 -25.35 -13.18 11.68
N GLN A 172 -26.29 -12.65 10.90
CA GLN A 172 -27.61 -12.21 11.38
C GLN A 172 -28.71 -13.19 11.02
N ASP A 173 -28.69 -13.71 9.78
CA ASP A 173 -29.76 -14.59 9.27
C ASP A 173 -29.40 -16.09 9.34
N ASP A 174 -28.21 -16.43 9.82
CA ASP A 174 -27.66 -17.80 9.91
C ASP A 174 -27.68 -18.59 8.58
N ILE A 175 -27.63 -17.89 7.43
CA ILE A 175 -27.64 -18.51 6.11
C ILE A 175 -26.23 -18.97 5.74
N THR A 176 -26.00 -20.28 5.76
CA THR A 176 -24.67 -20.87 5.46
C THR A 176 -24.56 -21.50 4.07
N SER A 177 -25.69 -21.70 3.37
CA SER A 177 -25.71 -22.37 2.06
C SER A 177 -25.19 -21.45 0.93
N PRO A 178 -24.09 -21.80 0.23
CA PRO A 178 -23.53 -20.95 -0.83
C PRO A 178 -24.50 -20.70 -1.99
N LYS A 179 -25.42 -21.64 -2.26
CA LYS A 179 -26.44 -21.48 -3.31
C LYS A 179 -27.51 -20.46 -2.92
N ALA A 180 -27.95 -20.49 -1.66
CA ALA A 180 -28.92 -19.53 -1.14
C ALA A 180 -28.34 -18.11 -1.14
N ILE A 181 -27.11 -17.96 -0.62
CA ILE A 181 -26.38 -16.70 -0.62
C ILE A 181 -26.21 -16.17 -2.04
N LYS A 182 -25.86 -17.01 -3.03
CA LYS A 182 -25.72 -16.56 -4.43
C LYS A 182 -27.01 -15.95 -4.97
N SER A 183 -28.16 -16.57 -4.67
CA SER A 183 -29.46 -16.08 -5.11
C SER A 183 -29.76 -14.70 -4.50
N LEU A 184 -29.57 -14.57 -3.19
CA LEU A 184 -29.82 -13.34 -2.44
C LEU A 184 -28.86 -12.21 -2.85
N VAL A 185 -27.58 -12.52 -3.05
CA VAL A 185 -26.59 -11.57 -3.55
C VAL A 185 -26.93 -11.11 -4.96
N THR A 186 -27.36 -12.03 -5.84
CA THR A 186 -27.75 -11.66 -7.20
C THR A 186 -28.94 -10.70 -7.18
N GLN A 187 -29.92 -10.92 -6.31
CA GLN A 187 -31.05 -10.02 -6.11
C GLN A 187 -30.59 -8.67 -5.57
N PHE A 188 -29.82 -8.65 -4.49
CA PHE A 188 -29.26 -7.44 -3.88
C PHE A 188 -28.46 -6.60 -4.88
N SER A 189 -27.62 -7.25 -5.71
CA SER A 189 -26.82 -6.57 -6.73
C SER A 189 -27.67 -5.88 -7.80
N ARG A 190 -28.79 -6.49 -8.18
CA ARG A 190 -29.73 -5.91 -9.15
C ARG A 190 -30.47 -4.70 -8.59
N GLU A 191 -30.88 -4.78 -7.33
CA GLU A 191 -31.65 -3.72 -6.67
C GLU A 191 -30.77 -2.49 -6.36
N ASN A 192 -29.52 -2.69 -5.92
CA ASN A 192 -28.70 -1.61 -5.38
C ASN A 192 -27.76 -0.94 -6.39
N PHE A 193 -27.24 -1.66 -7.38
CA PHE A 193 -26.17 -1.12 -8.24
C PHE A 193 -26.66 -0.65 -9.62
N ARG A 194 -27.97 -0.75 -9.92
CA ARG A 194 -28.59 -0.38 -11.21
C ARG A 194 -27.77 -0.89 -12.42
N ILE A 195 -27.15 -2.05 -12.27
CA ILE A 195 -26.30 -2.64 -13.29
C ILE A 195 -27.22 -3.03 -14.45
N GLY A 196 -27.03 -2.41 -15.62
CA GLY A 196 -27.86 -2.67 -16.79
C GLY A 196 -27.95 -4.16 -17.11
N GLU A 197 -29.09 -4.59 -17.65
CA GLU A 197 -29.42 -6.01 -17.93
C GLU A 197 -28.35 -6.73 -18.78
N THR A 198 -27.46 -5.99 -19.44
CA THR A 198 -26.40 -6.50 -20.33
C THR A 198 -25.08 -6.85 -19.63
N SER A 199 -24.86 -6.52 -18.35
CA SER A 199 -23.61 -6.81 -17.62
C SER A 199 -23.76 -7.85 -16.51
N ASN A 200 -24.62 -8.86 -16.71
CA ASN A 200 -24.74 -10.07 -15.87
C ASN A 200 -23.42 -10.87 -15.69
N GLY A 201 -22.31 -10.42 -16.27
CA GLY A 201 -21.00 -11.07 -16.24
C GLY A 201 -19.96 -10.42 -15.32
N ASP A 202 -20.25 -9.28 -14.67
CA ASP A 202 -19.23 -8.68 -13.80
C ASP A 202 -19.14 -9.42 -12.46
N ARG A 203 -18.07 -10.19 -12.29
CA ARG A 203 -17.80 -10.99 -11.07
C ARG A 203 -17.62 -10.13 -9.82
N CYS A 204 -17.33 -8.83 -9.97
CA CYS A 204 -17.26 -7.89 -8.86
C CYS A 204 -18.61 -7.80 -8.11
N PHE A 205 -19.72 -7.79 -8.85
CA PHE A 205 -21.07 -7.65 -8.31
C PHE A 205 -21.86 -8.97 -8.32
N PHE A 206 -21.51 -9.91 -9.20
CA PHE A 206 -22.14 -11.22 -9.32
C PHE A 206 -21.11 -12.34 -9.05
N PRO A 207 -20.70 -12.52 -7.78
CA PRO A 207 -19.67 -13.49 -7.43
C PRO A 207 -20.09 -14.92 -7.80
N ILE A 208 -19.12 -15.74 -8.22
CA ILE A 208 -19.40 -17.15 -8.48
C ILE A 208 -19.41 -17.94 -7.16
N LEU A 209 -19.90 -19.19 -7.20
CA LEU A 209 -19.95 -20.06 -6.02
C LEU A 209 -18.58 -20.26 -5.35
N LYS A 210 -17.49 -20.21 -6.13
CA LYS A 210 -16.12 -20.31 -5.59
C LYS A 210 -15.75 -19.09 -4.74
N ASP A 211 -16.13 -17.90 -5.17
CA ASP A 211 -15.86 -16.65 -4.46
C ASP A 211 -16.65 -16.63 -3.15
N ILE A 212 -17.94 -16.99 -3.21
CA ILE A 212 -18.83 -17.09 -2.04
C ILE A 212 -18.27 -18.08 -1.01
N ARG A 213 -17.82 -19.27 -1.43
CA ARG A 213 -17.19 -20.24 -0.51
C ARG A 213 -15.91 -19.69 0.14
N THR A 214 -15.12 -18.94 -0.61
CA THR A 214 -13.91 -18.30 -0.09
C THR A 214 -14.25 -17.26 0.98
N ILE A 215 -15.27 -16.43 0.73
CA ILE A 215 -15.77 -15.41 1.67
C ILE A 215 -16.35 -16.09 2.92
N LEU A 216 -17.22 -17.09 2.76
CA LEU A 216 -17.78 -17.86 3.87
C LEU A 216 -16.70 -18.46 4.76
N ARG A 217 -15.68 -19.09 4.18
CA ARG A 217 -14.56 -19.65 4.95
C ARG A 217 -13.88 -18.57 5.78
N ARG A 218 -13.63 -17.38 5.22
CA ARG A 218 -13.02 -16.27 5.95
C ARG A 218 -13.90 -15.81 7.12
N ILE A 219 -15.21 -15.62 6.89
CA ILE A 219 -16.15 -15.20 7.93
C ILE A 219 -16.19 -16.23 9.06
N ILE A 220 -16.35 -17.52 8.74
CA ILE A 220 -16.39 -18.60 9.74
C ILE A 220 -15.08 -18.67 10.54
N CYS A 221 -13.93 -18.58 9.87
CA CYS A 221 -12.65 -18.55 10.56
C CYS A 221 -12.54 -17.34 11.51
N ASN A 222 -12.96 -16.15 11.07
CA ASN A 222 -12.94 -14.94 11.91
C ASN A 222 -13.90 -15.04 13.11
N MET A 223 -15.07 -15.66 12.93
CA MET A 223 -16.00 -15.92 14.05
C MET A 223 -15.41 -16.93 15.05
N GLN A 224 -14.71 -17.95 14.57
CA GLN A 224 -14.07 -18.94 15.43
C GLN A 224 -12.88 -18.36 16.20
N THR A 225 -12.03 -17.56 15.57
CA THR A 225 -10.92 -16.89 16.24
C THR A 225 -11.40 -15.86 17.25
N SER A 226 -12.48 -15.12 16.94
CA SER A 226 -13.11 -14.19 17.89
C SER A 226 -13.64 -14.90 19.13
N LYS A 227 -14.34 -16.03 18.98
CA LYS A 227 -14.81 -16.83 20.12
C LYS A 227 -13.66 -17.38 20.95
N PHE A 228 -12.60 -17.86 20.31
CA PHE A 228 -11.42 -18.36 21.01
C PHE A 228 -10.74 -17.27 21.84
N CYS A 229 -10.61 -16.04 21.30
CA CYS A 229 -10.02 -14.92 22.02
C CYS A 229 -10.90 -14.45 23.22
N GLN A 230 -12.22 -14.53 23.09
CA GLN A 230 -13.12 -14.18 24.20
C GLN A 230 -12.99 -15.16 25.37
N VAL A 231 -12.92 -16.47 25.09
CA VAL A 231 -12.77 -17.49 26.14
C VAL A 231 -11.44 -17.35 26.88
N THR A 232 -10.33 -17.12 26.17
CA THR A 232 -9.02 -16.93 26.81
C THR A 232 -8.97 -15.67 27.68
N LEU A 233 -9.62 -14.59 27.27
CA LEU A 233 -9.68 -13.35 28.06
C LEU A 233 -10.54 -13.51 29.32
N GLU A 234 -11.64 -14.26 29.25
CA GLU A 234 -12.46 -14.54 30.43
C GLU A 234 -11.76 -15.48 31.43
N GLU A 235 -10.98 -16.45 30.94
CA GLU A 235 -10.16 -17.33 31.78
C GLU A 235 -9.01 -16.55 32.43
N ASP A 236 -8.29 -15.72 31.67
CA ASP A 236 -7.22 -14.87 32.19
C ASP A 236 -7.77 -13.84 33.21
N ALA A 237 -8.95 -13.28 32.96
CA ALA A 237 -9.62 -12.39 33.91
C ALA A 237 -10.00 -13.10 35.22
N LYS A 238 -10.48 -14.36 35.14
CA LYS A 238 -10.78 -15.16 36.34
C LYS A 238 -9.52 -15.48 37.15
N VAL A 239 -8.43 -15.84 36.49
CA VAL A 239 -7.13 -16.07 37.16
C VAL A 239 -6.65 -14.80 37.87
N LEU A 240 -6.71 -13.64 37.20
CA LEU A 240 -6.37 -12.34 37.80
C LEU A 240 -7.25 -11.96 39.00
N THR A 241 -8.53 -12.37 39.02
CA THR A 241 -9.42 -12.10 40.16
C THR A 241 -9.24 -13.07 41.33
N HIS A 242 -8.74 -14.29 41.09
CA HIS A 242 -8.59 -15.30 42.14
C HIS A 242 -7.22 -15.26 42.86
N GLU A 243 -6.21 -14.59 42.29
CA GLU A 243 -4.87 -14.47 42.89
C GLU A 243 -4.66 -13.19 43.73
N ARG A 244 -5.66 -12.31 43.87
CA ARG A 244 -5.58 -11.21 44.85
C ARG A 244 -6.10 -11.66 46.21
N GLU A 245 -5.20 -12.16 47.05
CA GLU A 245 -5.45 -12.27 48.48
C GLU A 245 -5.86 -10.89 49.07
N PRO A 246 -6.90 -10.81 49.91
CA PRO A 246 -7.46 -9.54 50.39
C PRO A 246 -6.60 -8.77 51.42
N GLU A 247 -5.36 -9.17 51.68
CA GLU A 247 -4.59 -8.61 52.81
C GLU A 247 -3.47 -7.63 52.45
N GLN A 248 -3.19 -7.37 51.17
CA GLN A 248 -2.33 -6.23 50.83
C GLN A 248 -3.15 -4.93 50.80
N LYS A 249 -3.32 -4.33 52.00
CA LYS A 249 -3.69 -2.92 52.15
C LYS A 249 -2.60 -2.05 51.52
N ILE A 250 -2.77 -1.73 50.24
CA ILE A 250 -2.05 -0.62 49.62
C ILE A 250 -2.53 0.66 50.31
N PHE A 251 -1.70 1.22 51.18
CA PHE A 251 -1.88 2.58 51.68
C PHE A 251 -1.63 3.54 50.53
N VAL A 252 -2.68 3.82 49.78
CA VAL A 252 -2.72 4.96 48.88
C VAL A 252 -2.80 6.20 49.77
N SER A 253 -1.78 7.07 49.73
CA SER A 253 -1.81 8.31 50.51
C SER A 253 -3.01 9.15 50.09
N SER A 254 -3.53 9.97 51.00
CA SER A 254 -4.67 10.87 50.73
C SER A 254 -4.44 11.81 49.54
N GLU A 255 -3.18 12.06 49.17
CA GLU A 255 -2.79 12.83 47.99
C GLU A 255 -3.14 12.10 46.68
N THR A 256 -2.88 10.79 46.60
CA THR A 256 -3.05 10.00 45.38
C THR A 256 -4.53 9.68 45.12
N ARG A 257 -5.36 9.63 46.17
CA ARG A 257 -6.82 9.45 46.03
C ARG A 257 -7.50 10.68 45.44
N ARG A 258 -6.99 11.88 45.74
CA ARG A 258 -7.44 13.15 45.13
C ARG A 258 -7.13 13.21 43.63
N ILE A 259 -5.93 12.75 43.24
CA ILE A 259 -5.51 12.73 41.83
C ILE A 259 -6.36 11.75 40.99
N ILE A 260 -6.84 10.66 41.58
CA ILE A 260 -7.70 9.70 40.89
C ILE A 260 -9.13 10.25 40.75
N ASP A 261 -9.68 10.84 41.81
CA ASP A 261 -11.04 11.38 41.78
C ASP A 261 -11.16 12.65 40.92
N ASP A 262 -10.09 13.45 40.77
CA ASP A 262 -10.07 14.64 39.90
C ASP A 262 -9.82 14.32 38.40
N ASN A 263 -9.43 13.08 38.04
CA ASN A 263 -9.13 12.67 36.66
C ASN A 263 -10.22 11.80 36.00
N VAL A 264 -11.31 11.49 36.69
CA VAL A 264 -12.38 10.61 36.16
C VAL A 264 -13.35 11.34 35.23
N ASP A 265 -13.34 12.67 35.18
CA ASP A 265 -14.33 13.43 34.39
C ASP A 265 -13.85 13.97 33.03
N ASN A 266 -12.67 13.60 32.50
CA ASN A 266 -12.21 14.21 31.23
C ASN A 266 -11.28 13.37 30.32
N ARG A 267 -11.52 12.06 30.11
CA ARG A 267 -10.80 11.31 29.06
C ARG A 267 -11.65 10.25 28.34
N ALA A 268 -12.40 10.69 27.35
CA ALA A 268 -12.62 9.98 26.09
C ALA A 268 -11.71 10.74 25.09
N ASP A 269 -10.65 10.20 24.48
CA ASP A 269 -10.74 9.41 23.24
C ASP A 269 -9.35 8.98 22.72
N GLU A 270 -8.38 8.64 23.56
CA GLU A 270 -7.09 8.11 23.10
C GLU A 270 -7.07 6.57 23.15
N LYS A 271 -6.98 5.92 21.98
CA LYS A 271 -6.89 4.45 21.86
C LYS A 271 -5.59 4.05 21.16
N HIS A 272 -4.81 3.22 21.83
CA HIS A 272 -3.58 2.64 21.31
C HIS A 272 -3.84 1.20 20.85
N PHE A 273 -3.37 0.84 19.66
CA PHE A 273 -3.48 -0.53 19.14
C PHE A 273 -2.14 -1.04 18.62
N PHE A 274 -1.76 -2.24 19.05
CA PHE A 274 -0.60 -2.97 18.54
C PHE A 274 -1.05 -3.96 17.47
N GLY A 275 -0.41 -3.91 16.31
CA GLY A 275 -0.69 -4.81 15.18
C GLY A 275 0.58 -5.45 14.63
N MET A 276 0.45 -6.71 14.18
CA MET A 276 1.48 -7.38 13.39
C MET A 276 1.05 -7.34 11.91
N SER A 277 1.81 -6.65 11.06
CA SER A 277 1.62 -6.69 9.60
C SER A 277 2.95 -6.98 8.91
N ASP A 278 2.95 -7.92 7.96
CA ASP A 278 4.11 -8.31 7.15
C ASP A 278 5.39 -8.68 7.92
N GLY A 279 5.26 -9.16 9.17
CA GLY A 279 6.40 -9.57 10.00
C GLY A 279 7.08 -8.42 10.76
N TYR A 280 6.49 -7.23 10.77
CA TYR A 280 6.97 -6.06 11.52
C TYR A 280 5.95 -5.65 12.59
N LEU A 281 6.45 -5.25 13.77
CA LEU A 281 5.63 -4.64 14.81
C LEU A 281 5.21 -3.25 14.32
N THR A 282 3.91 -3.01 14.22
CA THR A 282 3.36 -1.73 13.75
C THR A 282 2.64 -1.06 14.92
N LEU A 283 3.08 0.15 15.28
CA LEU A 283 2.45 0.96 16.32
C LEU A 283 1.52 1.96 15.64
N HIS A 284 0.23 1.92 15.97
CA HIS A 284 -0.75 2.86 15.41
C HIS A 284 -1.10 3.91 16.45
N PHE A 285 -0.77 5.17 16.16
CA PHE A 285 -1.27 6.33 16.89
C PHE A 285 -2.56 6.80 16.22
N ILE A 286 -3.63 6.95 17.01
CA ILE A 286 -4.84 7.64 16.58
C ILE A 286 -4.90 8.90 17.41
N GLN A 287 -4.59 10.03 16.78
CA GLN A 287 -4.77 11.34 17.37
C GLN A 287 -5.99 11.98 16.71
N GLU A 288 -7.07 12.16 17.46
CA GLU A 288 -8.22 12.91 17.00
C GLU A 288 -7.88 14.41 17.07
N THR A 289 -7.65 15.03 15.92
CA THR A 289 -7.52 16.49 15.86
C THR A 289 -8.91 17.10 15.73
N SER A 290 -9.21 18.09 16.58
CA SER A 290 -10.54 18.66 16.80
C SER A 290 -11.20 19.31 15.58
N ASP A 291 -10.47 19.53 14.50
CA ASP A 291 -11.00 20.21 13.32
C ASP A 291 -10.63 19.40 12.06
N GLU A 292 -11.68 18.92 11.37
CA GLU A 292 -11.63 18.21 10.09
C GLU A 292 -11.13 16.75 10.09
N GLY A 293 -11.69 15.88 10.95
CA GLY A 293 -12.01 14.46 10.63
C GLY A 293 -10.98 13.58 9.90
N ASN A 294 -9.69 13.89 9.96
CA ASN A 294 -8.63 13.17 9.27
C ASN A 294 -7.85 12.34 10.28
N VAL A 295 -8.00 11.02 10.22
CA VAL A 295 -7.20 10.08 11.01
C VAL A 295 -5.81 9.99 10.40
N ALA A 296 -4.82 10.66 11.00
CA ALA A 296 -3.43 10.50 10.63
C ALA A 296 -2.90 9.18 11.21
N THR A 297 -2.58 8.21 10.33
CA THR A 297 -1.92 6.96 10.75
C THR A 297 -0.42 7.10 10.54
N HIS A 298 0.34 7.24 11.61
CA HIS A 298 1.80 7.20 11.54
C HIS A 298 2.28 5.75 11.64
N ILE A 299 3.04 5.29 10.64
CA ILE A 299 3.70 3.99 10.64
C ILE A 299 5.18 4.24 10.89
N ILE A 300 5.66 3.87 12.06
CA ILE A 300 7.10 3.94 12.40
C ILE A 300 7.68 2.55 12.19
N SER A 301 8.66 2.40 11.30
CA SER A 301 9.33 1.11 11.11
C SER A 301 10.38 0.86 12.19
N ALA A 302 10.70 -0.41 12.46
CA ALA A 302 11.81 -0.76 13.34
C ALA A 302 13.17 -0.20 12.87
N GLN A 303 13.32 0.12 11.58
CA GLN A 303 14.50 0.78 11.04
C GLN A 303 14.54 2.26 11.37
N ASP A 304 13.37 2.93 11.41
CA ASP A 304 13.27 4.34 11.80
C ASP A 304 13.54 4.50 13.30
N ILE A 305 13.03 3.58 14.14
CA ILE A 305 13.35 3.53 15.58
C ILE A 305 14.86 3.34 15.77
N LYS A 306 15.49 2.46 14.99
CA LYS A 306 16.93 2.22 15.05
C LYS A 306 17.74 3.45 14.61
N ALA A 307 17.34 4.11 13.53
CA ALA A 307 18.00 5.33 13.04
C ALA A 307 17.91 6.46 14.08
N GLU A 308 16.78 6.59 14.76
CA GLU A 308 16.62 7.61 15.79
C GLU A 308 17.42 7.30 17.06
N LEU A 309 17.61 6.02 17.38
CA LEU A 309 18.54 5.58 18.44
C LEU A 309 20.02 5.85 18.06
N GLU A 310 20.40 5.65 16.80
CA GLU A 310 21.74 5.98 16.29
C GLU A 310 22.00 7.51 16.34
N ASN A 311 21.00 8.35 16.03
CA ASN A 311 21.10 9.81 16.16
C ASN A 311 21.30 10.27 17.62
N VAL A 312 20.61 9.63 18.59
CA VAL A 312 20.74 9.98 20.02
C VAL A 312 22.10 9.55 20.59
N THR A 313 22.67 8.45 20.10
CA THR A 313 24.01 7.99 20.52
C THR A 313 25.13 8.86 19.93
N GLU A 314 24.94 9.44 18.74
CA GLU A 314 25.90 10.39 18.13
C GLU A 314 26.02 11.69 18.96
N ILE A 315 24.92 12.19 19.53
CA ILE A 315 24.89 13.37 20.42
C ILE A 315 25.77 13.18 21.67
N GLN A 316 25.95 11.94 22.14
CA GLN A 316 26.76 11.63 23.32
C GLN A 316 28.27 11.53 23.04
N THR A 317 28.70 11.42 21.77
CA THR A 317 30.13 11.30 21.42
C THR A 317 30.87 12.64 21.39
N LEU A 318 30.21 13.75 21.73
CA LEU A 318 30.83 15.07 21.88
C LEU A 318 31.47 15.19 23.29
N PRO A 319 32.80 15.28 23.39
CA PRO A 319 33.47 15.42 24.67
C PRO A 319 33.59 16.91 25.03
N ASP A 320 32.67 17.44 25.86
CA ASP A 320 32.89 18.56 26.81
C ASP A 320 31.59 19.26 27.29
N LEU A 321 30.61 18.52 27.81
CA LEU A 321 29.52 19.13 28.58
C LEU A 321 29.19 18.25 29.78
N SER A 322 30.00 18.33 30.84
CA SER A 322 29.90 17.46 32.04
C SER A 322 29.40 18.15 33.31
N GLU A 323 28.72 19.28 33.21
CA GLU A 323 28.05 19.88 34.38
C GLU A 323 26.65 20.34 33.92
N ASP A 324 25.60 19.89 34.61
CA ASP A 324 24.16 20.03 34.31
C ASP A 324 23.55 19.01 33.32
N ILE A 325 23.65 17.72 33.65
CA ILE A 325 22.72 16.71 33.12
C ILE A 325 21.55 16.59 34.11
N ASP A 326 20.40 17.18 33.78
CA ASP A 326 19.18 17.11 34.57
C ASP A 326 18.76 15.64 34.87
N SER A 327 18.12 15.41 36.02
CA SER A 327 17.61 14.08 36.40
C SER A 327 16.72 13.43 35.33
N VAL A 328 16.04 14.26 34.53
CA VAL A 328 15.21 13.86 33.38
C VAL A 328 16.04 13.17 32.29
N SER A 329 17.28 13.61 32.06
CA SER A 329 18.19 13.01 31.08
C SER A 329 18.71 11.64 31.54
N THR A 330 18.90 11.46 32.85
CA THR A 330 19.31 10.17 33.43
C THR A 330 18.21 9.10 33.31
N ASP A 331 16.96 9.47 33.54
CA ASP A 331 15.83 8.53 33.41
C ASP A 331 15.52 8.19 31.95
N ARG A 332 15.64 9.19 31.05
CA ARG A 332 15.56 8.96 29.59
C ARG A 332 16.65 8.01 29.09
N PHE A 333 17.87 8.14 29.62
CA PHE A 333 18.98 7.24 29.26
C PHE A 333 18.73 5.81 29.70
N LYS A 334 18.34 5.58 30.97
CA LYS A 334 18.00 4.23 31.47
C LYS A 334 16.92 3.55 30.63
N LEU A 335 15.96 4.33 30.16
CA LEU A 335 14.84 3.87 29.37
C LEU A 335 15.25 3.49 27.94
N LEU A 336 16.12 4.29 27.31
CA LEU A 336 16.69 3.97 26.00
C LEU A 336 17.55 2.71 26.06
N THR A 337 18.38 2.56 27.11
CA THR A 337 19.17 1.33 27.32
C THR A 337 18.29 0.10 27.53
N ALA A 338 17.17 0.23 28.26
CA ALA A 338 16.22 -0.88 28.45
C ALA A 338 15.51 -1.27 27.14
N LEU A 339 15.13 -0.29 26.31
CA LEU A 339 14.56 -0.50 24.98
C LEU A 339 15.55 -1.21 24.05
N GLU A 340 16.81 -0.77 24.04
CA GLU A 340 17.87 -1.38 23.23
C GLU A 340 18.13 -2.84 23.63
N GLN A 341 18.18 -3.13 24.94
CA GLN A 341 18.30 -4.50 25.44
C GLN A 341 17.10 -5.37 25.06
N ALA A 342 15.88 -4.83 25.12
CA ALA A 342 14.66 -5.55 24.72
C ALA A 342 14.65 -5.86 23.21
N VAL A 343 15.06 -4.91 22.36
CA VAL A 343 15.20 -5.11 20.91
C VAL A 343 16.25 -6.18 20.61
N GLN A 344 17.41 -6.13 21.29
CA GLN A 344 18.48 -7.12 21.12
C GLN A 344 18.00 -8.54 21.47
N GLN A 345 17.27 -8.70 22.58
CA GLN A 345 16.69 -9.99 23.00
C GLN A 345 15.67 -10.54 21.99
N VAL A 346 14.84 -9.67 21.40
CA VAL A 346 13.87 -10.05 20.37
C VAL A 346 14.56 -10.45 19.06
N THR A 347 15.68 -9.81 18.69
CA THR A 347 16.41 -10.15 17.46
C THR A 347 17.17 -11.48 17.54
N GLU A 348 17.58 -11.90 18.74
CA GLU A 348 18.38 -13.12 18.92
C GLU A 348 17.52 -14.36 19.16
N VAL A 349 16.32 -14.20 19.72
CA VAL A 349 15.49 -15.34 20.11
C VAL A 349 14.16 -15.29 19.37
N ASN A 350 13.95 -16.26 18.47
CA ASN A 350 12.65 -16.55 17.83
C ASN A 350 11.66 -17.16 18.85
N ASN A 351 11.58 -16.60 20.06
CA ASN A 351 10.77 -17.06 21.17
C ASN A 351 9.64 -16.04 21.46
N PRO A 352 8.37 -16.42 21.24
CA PRO A 352 7.23 -15.53 21.45
C PRO A 352 7.06 -15.09 22.92
N GLN A 353 7.64 -15.81 23.89
CA GLN A 353 7.59 -15.43 25.30
C GLN A 353 8.52 -14.24 25.61
N ALA A 354 9.72 -14.21 25.02
CA ALA A 354 10.66 -13.10 25.14
C ALA A 354 10.10 -11.82 24.51
N LEU A 355 9.36 -11.95 23.40
CA LEU A 355 8.66 -10.83 22.76
C LEU A 355 7.56 -10.25 23.67
N LYS A 356 6.80 -11.09 24.37
CA LYS A 356 5.78 -10.63 25.34
C LYS A 356 6.41 -9.88 26.52
N GLU A 357 7.53 -10.38 27.05
CA GLU A 357 8.25 -9.70 28.13
C GLU A 357 8.85 -8.37 27.69
N ALA A 358 9.43 -8.32 26.47
CA ALA A 358 9.93 -7.08 25.87
C ALA A 358 8.82 -6.02 25.72
N LEU A 359 7.65 -6.41 25.19
CA LEU A 359 6.50 -5.51 25.08
C LEU A 359 6.03 -4.98 26.44
N ARG A 360 5.99 -5.82 27.47
CA ARG A 360 5.64 -5.41 28.84
C ARG A 360 6.63 -4.38 29.40
N CYS A 361 7.93 -4.54 29.13
CA CYS A 361 8.94 -3.57 29.55
C CYS A 361 8.78 -2.22 28.83
N VAL A 362 8.41 -2.23 27.55
CA VAL A 362 8.15 -1.01 26.77
C VAL A 362 6.89 -0.28 27.28
N GLU A 363 5.82 -1.00 27.62
CA GLU A 363 4.62 -0.40 28.21
C GLU A 363 4.92 0.25 29.57
N GLN A 364 5.67 -0.43 30.45
CA GLN A 364 6.08 0.13 31.74
C GLN A 364 6.95 1.38 31.58
N ALA A 365 7.84 1.38 30.59
CA ALA A 365 8.66 2.52 30.22
C ALA A 365 7.82 3.73 29.75
N SER A 366 6.79 3.50 28.92
CA SER A 366 5.87 4.58 28.46
C SER A 366 5.18 5.28 29.63
N VAL A 367 4.65 4.51 30.59
CA VAL A 367 3.98 5.06 31.79
C VAL A 367 4.92 5.94 32.61
N VAL A 368 6.19 5.55 32.74
CA VAL A 368 7.19 6.35 33.46
C VAL A 368 7.48 7.66 32.71
N LEU A 369 7.62 7.61 31.38
CA LEU A 369 7.84 8.82 30.57
C LEU A 369 6.66 9.80 30.66
N GLU A 370 5.43 9.31 30.55
CA GLU A 370 4.23 10.14 30.68
C GLU A 370 4.14 10.79 32.06
N SER A 371 4.52 10.07 33.12
CA SER A 371 4.54 10.60 34.48
C SER A 371 5.62 11.67 34.71
N SER A 372 6.72 11.62 33.95
CA SER A 372 7.80 12.61 34.02
C SER A 372 7.51 13.85 33.18
N LEU A 373 6.84 13.68 32.03
CA LEU A 373 6.41 14.80 31.18
C LEU A 373 5.31 15.65 31.84
N ASN A 374 4.37 15.02 32.57
CA ASN A 374 3.31 15.75 33.27
C ASN A 374 3.76 16.49 34.55
N LYS A 375 5.03 16.36 34.95
CA LYS A 375 5.63 17.10 36.07
C LYS A 375 6.35 18.38 35.64
N GLN A 376 6.46 18.62 34.33
CA GLN A 376 6.89 19.89 33.73
C GLN A 376 5.67 20.73 33.40
#